data_AF-M7MMB7-F1
#
_entry.id   AF-M7MMB7-F1
#
_cell.length_a   1.000
_cell.length_b   1.000
_cell.length_c   1.000
_cell.angle_alpha   90.00
_cell.angle_beta   90.00
_cell.angle_gamma   90.00
#
_symmetry.space_group_name_H-M   'P 1'
#
loop_
_entity.id
_entity.type
_entity.pdbx_description
1 polymer ?
#
loop_
_entity_poly.entity_id
_entity_poly.type
_entity_poly.pdbx_seq_one_letter_code
_entity_poly.pdbx_strand_id
1 'polypeptide(L)'
;MKQLLFFGLIMFQSIAFSQIEMVSGTYQFSFEGSNGTFGETIILHPNGSFNIHSVKKLDGSNPPEINAYGRGTWKLDKKIVYFTATDADFDAKFTLNLNHTQARFHTKSHRDTTNREMATTIQIIKSDISWLVGRKLIKQ
;
A
#
# COMPACT_ATOMS: atom_id res chain seq x y z
N MET A 1 10.33 -32.68 25.42
CA MET A 1 10.42 -31.20 25.45
C MET A 1 10.86 -30.58 24.11
N LYS A 2 11.88 -31.13 23.44
CA LYS A 2 12.36 -30.64 22.13
C LYS A 2 11.30 -30.64 21.01
N GLN A 3 10.41 -31.64 20.97
CA GLN A 3 9.30 -31.70 20.00
C GLN A 3 8.17 -30.70 20.29
N LEU A 4 7.90 -30.38 21.56
CA LEU A 4 6.90 -29.38 21.96
C LEU A 4 7.36 -27.95 21.60
N LEU A 5 8.66 -27.67 21.74
CA LEU A 5 9.27 -26.41 21.28
C LEU A 5 9.18 -26.25 19.74
N PHE A 6 9.37 -27.35 19.01
CA PHE A 6 9.27 -27.36 17.55
C PHE A 6 7.83 -27.09 17.07
N PHE A 7 6.83 -27.70 17.71
CA PHE A 7 5.42 -27.44 17.41
C PHE A 7 5.00 -26.00 17.72
N GLY A 8 5.49 -25.41 18.82
CA GLY A 8 5.25 -24.00 19.14
C GLY A 8 5.82 -23.04 18.10
N LEU A 9 7.01 -23.34 17.55
CA LEU A 9 7.66 -22.52 16.53
C LEU A 9 6.90 -22.53 15.20
N ILE A 10 6.36 -23.68 14.79
CA ILE A 10 5.58 -23.82 13.54
C ILE A 10 4.27 -23.02 13.61
N MET A 11 3.58 -23.05 14.76
CA MET A 11 2.32 -22.32 14.97
C MET A 11 2.52 -20.79 14.99
N PHE A 12 3.69 -20.30 15.40
CA PHE A 12 3.96 -18.85 15.42
C PHE A 12 4.18 -18.28 14.02
N GLN A 13 4.77 -19.06 13.10
CA GLN A 13 5.00 -18.62 11.73
C GLN A 13 3.70 -18.50 10.93
N SER A 14 2.73 -19.41 11.12
CA SER A 14 1.46 -19.40 10.38
C SER A 14 0.60 -18.15 10.64
N ILE A 15 0.63 -17.62 11.87
CA ILE A 15 -0.12 -16.41 12.23
C ILE A 15 0.45 -15.17 11.54
N ALA A 16 1.79 -15.09 11.42
CA ALA A 16 2.45 -13.97 10.75
C ALA A 16 2.16 -13.93 9.24
N PHE A 17 2.18 -15.09 8.58
CA PHE A 17 1.83 -15.20 7.15
C PHE A 17 0.38 -14.78 6.88
N SER A 18 -0.56 -15.11 7.77
CA SER A 18 -1.98 -14.74 7.62
C SER A 18 -2.20 -13.22 7.58
N GLN A 19 -1.45 -12.45 8.37
CA GLN A 19 -1.58 -10.99 8.39
C GLN A 19 -1.01 -10.34 7.12
N ILE A 20 0.08 -10.89 6.61
CA ILE A 20 0.71 -10.42 5.37
C ILE A 20 -0.23 -10.64 4.19
N GLU A 21 -0.80 -11.83 4.05
CA GLU A 21 -1.76 -12.14 2.98
C GLU A 21 -3.01 -11.23 3.01
N MET A 22 -3.51 -10.93 4.21
CA MET A 22 -4.67 -10.04 4.37
C MET A 22 -4.39 -8.62 3.85
N VAL A 23 -3.20 -8.09 4.10
CA VAL A 23 -2.80 -6.73 3.70
C VAL A 23 -2.27 -6.66 2.26
N SER A 24 -1.65 -7.72 1.77
CA SER A 24 -1.08 -7.77 0.42
C SER A 24 -2.17 -7.64 -0.66
N GLY A 25 -1.87 -6.97 -1.76
CA GLY A 25 -2.78 -6.78 -2.89
C GLY A 25 -2.61 -5.44 -3.59
N THR A 26 -3.49 -5.17 -4.54
CA THR A 26 -3.49 -3.96 -5.36
C THR A 26 -4.52 -2.98 -4.82
N TYR A 27 -4.08 -1.77 -4.51
CA TYR A 27 -4.89 -0.67 -3.99
C TYR A 27 -4.92 0.47 -4.99
N GLN A 28 -6.11 1.00 -5.25
CA GLN A 28 -6.30 2.03 -6.26
C GLN A 28 -7.07 3.24 -5.71
N PHE A 29 -6.66 4.41 -6.16
CA PHE A 29 -7.43 5.64 -6.08
C PHE A 29 -7.54 6.24 -7.47
N SER A 30 -8.71 6.77 -7.80
CA SER A 30 -8.93 7.55 -9.01
C SER A 30 -9.77 8.78 -8.68
N PHE A 31 -9.49 9.86 -9.39
CA PHE A 31 -10.22 11.11 -9.34
C PHE A 31 -10.33 11.66 -10.76
N GLU A 32 -11.55 11.98 -11.16
CA GLU A 32 -11.84 12.62 -12.43
C GLU A 32 -12.34 14.04 -12.14
N GLY A 33 -11.63 15.04 -12.64
CA GLY A 33 -12.02 16.44 -12.60
C GLY A 33 -12.46 16.92 -13.97
N SER A 34 -12.91 18.17 -14.05
CA SER A 34 -13.34 18.77 -15.32
C SER A 34 -12.20 18.97 -16.34
N ASN A 35 -10.95 19.02 -15.88
CA ASN A 35 -9.78 19.37 -16.70
C ASN A 35 -8.71 18.26 -16.67
N GLY A 36 -9.11 17.03 -16.38
CA GLY A 36 -8.23 15.88 -16.39
C GLY A 36 -8.47 14.89 -15.26
N THR A 37 -7.61 13.89 -15.19
CA THR A 37 -7.72 12.75 -14.27
C THR A 37 -6.45 12.55 -13.47
N PHE A 38 -6.61 11.96 -12.30
CA PHE A 38 -5.50 11.64 -11.42
C PHE A 38 -5.77 10.29 -10.76
N GLY A 39 -4.72 9.49 -10.58
CA GLY A 39 -4.86 8.21 -9.89
C GLY A 39 -3.56 7.68 -9.36
N GLU A 40 -3.68 6.80 -8.37
CA GLU A 40 -2.59 6.06 -7.77
C GLU A 40 -2.93 4.58 -7.70
N THR A 41 -1.93 3.76 -8.01
CA THR A 41 -1.95 2.33 -7.76
C THR A 41 -0.80 1.98 -6.84
N ILE A 42 -1.09 1.35 -5.70
CA ILE A 42 -0.09 0.79 -4.78
C ILE A 42 -0.27 -0.72 -4.74
N ILE A 43 0.79 -1.46 -5.05
CA ILE A 43 0.82 -2.92 -4.96
C ILE A 43 1.67 -3.29 -3.74
N LEU A 44 1.07 -3.96 -2.76
CA LEU A 44 1.76 -4.54 -1.62
C LEU A 44 1.96 -6.04 -1.87
N HIS A 45 3.19 -6.48 -2.12
CA HIS A 45 3.50 -7.88 -2.40
C HIS A 45 3.63 -8.68 -1.09
N PRO A 46 3.22 -9.96 -1.06
CA PRO A 46 3.38 -10.83 0.11
C PRO A 46 4.82 -11.03 0.59
N ASN A 47 5.81 -10.82 -0.28
CA ASN A 47 7.22 -10.88 0.08
C ASN A 47 7.72 -9.62 0.83
N GLY A 48 6.85 -8.66 1.12
CA GLY A 48 7.19 -7.41 1.79
C GLY A 48 7.73 -6.32 0.88
N SER A 49 7.71 -6.49 -0.46
CA SER A 49 8.03 -5.42 -1.41
C SER A 49 6.78 -4.64 -1.84
N PHE A 50 6.93 -3.40 -2.30
CA PHE A 50 5.84 -2.63 -2.88
C PHE A 50 6.23 -1.97 -4.20
N ASN A 51 5.23 -1.65 -5.02
CA ASN A 51 5.33 -0.72 -6.13
C ASN A 51 4.23 0.34 -6.01
N ILE A 52 4.54 1.58 -6.37
CA ILE A 52 3.56 2.64 -6.56
C ILE A 52 3.68 3.25 -7.95
N HIS A 53 2.54 3.54 -8.54
CA HIS A 53 2.41 4.28 -9.78
C HIS A 53 1.38 5.38 -9.59
N SER A 54 1.79 6.63 -9.78
CA SER A 54 0.90 7.79 -9.83
C SER A 54 0.81 8.30 -11.27
N VAL A 55 -0.41 8.54 -11.73
CA VAL A 55 -0.72 9.10 -13.04
C VAL A 55 -1.47 10.41 -12.85
N LYS A 56 -1.05 11.43 -13.59
CA LYS A 56 -1.80 12.69 -13.72
C LYS A 56 -1.96 13.01 -15.19
N LYS A 57 -3.20 13.09 -15.67
CA LYS A 57 -3.54 13.54 -17.01
C LYS A 57 -4.20 14.90 -16.90
N LEU A 58 -3.72 15.89 -17.65
CA LEU A 58 -4.31 17.23 -17.68
C LEU A 58 -4.63 17.60 -19.11
N ASP A 59 -5.87 18.02 -19.34
CA ASP A 59 -6.33 18.42 -20.66
C ASP A 59 -5.58 19.67 -21.14
N GLY A 60 -5.08 19.63 -22.37
CA GLY A 60 -4.32 20.74 -22.97
C GLY A 60 -2.90 20.93 -22.42
N SER A 61 -2.38 20.02 -21.58
CA SER A 61 -0.99 20.05 -21.12
C SER A 61 -0.02 19.35 -22.08
N ASN A 62 1.26 19.73 -22.05
CA ASN A 62 2.34 19.07 -22.78
C ASN A 62 3.54 18.81 -21.85
N PRO A 63 3.86 17.55 -21.50
CA PRO A 63 3.16 16.34 -21.91
C PRO A 63 1.77 16.24 -21.27
N PRO A 64 0.79 15.61 -21.96
CA PRO A 64 -0.59 15.48 -21.48
C PRO A 64 -0.72 14.58 -20.25
N GLU A 65 0.29 13.74 -20.00
CA GLU A 65 0.33 12.76 -18.94
C GLU A 65 1.68 12.79 -18.23
N ILE A 66 1.62 12.85 -16.90
CA ILE A 66 2.79 12.78 -16.01
C ILE A 66 2.67 11.50 -15.20
N ASN A 67 3.74 10.70 -15.25
CA ASN A 67 3.86 9.44 -14.53
C ASN A 67 4.93 9.57 -13.44
N ALA A 68 4.66 9.04 -12.26
CA ALA A 68 5.65 8.89 -11.19
C ALA A 68 5.62 7.45 -10.65
N TYR A 69 6.79 6.87 -10.46
CA TYR A 69 6.94 5.49 -10.00
C TYR A 69 7.82 5.44 -8.76
N GLY A 70 7.48 4.55 -7.82
CA GLY A 70 8.29 4.24 -6.66
C GLY A 70 8.25 2.75 -6.35
N ARG A 71 9.27 2.25 -5.68
CA ARG A 71 9.35 0.86 -5.20
C ARG A 71 10.14 0.81 -3.89
N GLY A 72 10.07 -0.33 -3.22
CA GLY A 72 10.82 -0.58 -1.99
C GLY A 72 10.18 -1.70 -1.18
N THR A 73 10.27 -1.60 0.14
CA THR A 73 9.69 -2.55 1.09
C THR A 73 8.61 -1.92 1.96
N TRP A 74 7.71 -2.76 2.46
CA TRP A 74 6.68 -2.38 3.41
C TRP A 74 6.64 -3.33 4.60
N LYS A 75 6.17 -2.83 5.72
CA LYS A 75 5.88 -3.63 6.92
C LYS A 75 4.55 -3.20 7.53
N LEU A 76 3.85 -4.15 8.12
CA LEU A 76 2.68 -3.90 8.95
C LEU A 76 3.09 -3.90 10.42
N ASP A 77 2.76 -2.84 11.15
CA ASP A 77 2.70 -2.86 12.61
C ASP A 77 1.30 -2.43 13.05
N LYS A 78 0.60 -3.35 13.75
CA LYS A 78 -0.81 -3.27 14.11
C LYS A 78 -1.72 -3.06 12.90
N LYS A 79 -2.01 -1.80 12.56
CA LYS A 79 -2.85 -1.39 11.42
C LYS A 79 -2.18 -0.31 10.58
N ILE A 80 -0.89 -0.07 10.77
CA ILE A 80 -0.12 0.93 10.05
C ILE A 80 0.87 0.22 9.15
N VAL A 81 0.76 0.46 7.85
CA VAL A 81 1.71 0.08 6.82
C VAL A 81 2.77 1.17 6.76
N TYR A 82 4.03 0.79 6.95
CA TYR A 82 5.19 1.66 6.83
C TYR A 82 5.92 1.32 5.54
N PHE A 83 6.33 2.35 4.80
CA PHE A 83 7.09 2.19 3.56
C PHE A 83 8.56 2.55 3.78
N THR A 84 9.45 1.84 3.10
CA THR A 84 10.89 2.08 3.13
C THR A 84 11.49 1.84 1.74
N ALA A 85 12.39 2.72 1.32
CA ALA A 85 13.16 2.61 0.10
C ALA A 85 14.64 2.88 0.40
N THR A 86 15.49 2.13 -0.27
CA THR A 86 16.97 2.20 -0.22
C THR A 86 17.51 2.71 -1.55
N ASP A 87 18.80 3.05 -1.62
CA ASP A 87 19.40 3.58 -2.86
C ASP A 87 19.23 2.65 -4.08
N ALA A 88 19.20 1.34 -3.86
CA ALA A 88 18.99 0.34 -4.92
C ALA A 88 17.55 0.34 -5.48
N ASP A 89 16.59 0.90 -4.74
CA ASP A 89 15.20 1.01 -5.16
C ASP A 89 14.98 2.13 -6.17
N PHE A 90 15.96 3.04 -6.36
CA PHE A 90 15.86 4.17 -7.26
C PHE A 90 16.60 3.93 -8.58
N ASP A 91 16.01 4.37 -9.68
CA ASP A 91 16.64 4.42 -11.00
C ASP A 91 15.98 5.53 -11.87
N ALA A 92 16.30 5.56 -13.18
CA ALA A 92 15.75 6.56 -14.09
C ALA A 92 14.20 6.57 -14.17
N LYS A 93 13.55 5.43 -13.86
CA LYS A 93 12.09 5.29 -13.86
C LYS A 93 11.52 5.42 -12.44
N PHE A 94 12.13 4.77 -11.45
CA PHE A 94 11.67 4.73 -10.07
C PHE A 94 12.31 5.86 -9.26
N THR A 95 11.62 6.98 -9.15
CA THR A 95 12.13 8.21 -8.52
C THR A 95 11.32 8.66 -7.30
N LEU A 96 10.13 8.10 -7.09
CA LEU A 96 9.23 8.48 -6.01
C LEU A 96 9.67 7.82 -4.69
N ASN A 97 10.10 8.63 -3.73
CA ASN A 97 10.56 8.18 -2.43
C ASN A 97 9.43 8.16 -1.40
N LEU A 98 9.03 6.96 -0.97
CA LEU A 98 7.98 6.77 0.05
C LEU A 98 8.53 6.63 1.47
N ASN A 99 9.82 6.91 1.72
CA ASN A 99 10.34 6.96 3.09
C ASN A 99 9.49 7.88 3.98
N HIS A 100 9.35 7.50 5.25
CA HIS A 100 8.48 8.14 6.25
C HIS A 100 6.97 8.14 5.93
N THR A 101 6.55 7.48 4.85
CA THR A 101 5.14 7.31 4.53
C THR A 101 4.51 6.24 5.43
N GLN A 102 3.32 6.57 5.95
CA GLN A 102 2.51 5.68 6.78
C GLN A 102 1.09 5.63 6.23
N ALA A 103 0.55 4.43 6.07
CA ALA A 103 -0.82 4.21 5.65
C ALA A 103 -1.59 3.38 6.67
N ARG A 104 -2.79 3.80 7.05
CA ARG A 104 -3.66 3.00 7.91
C ARG A 104 -4.41 1.98 7.08
N PHE A 105 -4.27 0.71 7.45
CA PHE A 105 -5.01 -0.40 6.87
C PHE A 105 -6.39 -0.53 7.54
N HIS A 106 -7.43 -0.55 6.72
CA HIS A 106 -8.81 -0.74 7.12
C HIS A 106 -9.37 -1.96 6.40
N THR A 107 -9.88 -2.91 7.17
CA THR A 107 -10.62 -4.07 6.66
C THR A 107 -11.76 -4.37 7.63
N LYS A 108 -12.75 -5.14 7.18
CA LYS A 108 -13.84 -5.59 8.04
C LYS A 108 -13.27 -6.39 9.22
N SER A 109 -13.71 -6.07 10.43
CA SER A 109 -13.31 -6.83 11.61
C SER A 109 -13.90 -8.24 11.51
N HIS A 110 -13.12 -9.27 11.83
CA HIS A 110 -13.65 -10.63 11.94
C HIS A 110 -14.76 -10.75 13.03
N ARG A 111 -14.80 -9.81 13.98
CA ARG A 111 -15.83 -9.73 15.02
C ARG A 111 -17.10 -9.00 14.56
N ASP A 112 -17.07 -8.35 13.40
CA ASP A 112 -18.22 -7.65 12.83
C ASP A 112 -19.07 -8.64 12.03
N THR A 113 -20.22 -9.01 12.62
CA THR A 113 -21.18 -9.96 12.05
C THR A 113 -22.24 -9.28 11.17
N THR A 114 -22.18 -7.95 10.99
CA THR A 114 -23.16 -7.24 10.16
C THR A 114 -22.95 -7.59 8.68
N ASN A 115 -24.02 -7.64 7.88
CA ASN A 115 -23.93 -7.88 6.44
C ASN A 115 -23.46 -6.67 5.63
N ARG A 116 -22.88 -5.66 6.28
CA ARG A 116 -22.34 -4.49 5.57
C ARG A 116 -21.10 -4.90 4.79
N GLU A 117 -21.09 -4.56 3.51
CA GLU A 117 -19.89 -4.63 2.69
C GLU A 117 -18.96 -3.48 3.09
N MET A 118 -17.76 -3.82 3.55
CA MET A 118 -16.72 -2.85 3.87
C MET A 118 -15.53 -3.10 2.97
N ALA A 119 -15.29 -2.17 2.06
CA ALA A 119 -14.12 -2.21 1.20
C ALA A 119 -12.84 -2.21 2.05
N THR A 120 -11.91 -3.12 1.73
CA THR A 120 -10.57 -3.09 2.31
C THR A 120 -9.82 -1.90 1.71
N THR A 121 -9.22 -1.05 2.54
CA THR A 121 -8.56 0.18 2.08
C THR A 121 -7.26 0.43 2.82
N ILE A 122 -6.38 1.20 2.19
CA ILE A 122 -5.27 1.87 2.86
C ILE A 122 -5.49 3.38 2.77
N GLN A 123 -5.33 4.10 3.88
CA GLN A 123 -5.40 5.56 3.90
C GLN A 123 -4.03 6.12 4.26
N ILE A 124 -3.42 6.91 3.37
CA ILE A 124 -2.15 7.57 3.65
C ILE A 124 -2.38 8.64 4.72
N ILE A 125 -1.81 8.46 5.91
CA ILE A 125 -1.98 9.38 7.05
C ILE A 125 -0.76 10.29 7.25
N LYS A 126 0.39 9.91 6.68
CA LYS A 126 1.64 10.67 6.72
C LYS A 126 2.46 10.33 5.46
N SER A 127 3.05 11.34 4.83
CA SER A 127 4.04 11.19 3.76
C SER A 127 4.79 12.50 3.57
N ASP A 128 6.04 12.42 3.10
CA ASP A 128 6.79 13.60 2.64
C ASP A 128 6.26 14.08 1.26
N ILE A 129 5.47 13.24 0.58
CA ILE A 129 4.80 13.55 -0.67
C ILE A 129 3.40 14.12 -0.39
N SER A 130 3.24 15.43 -0.53
CA SER A 130 2.05 16.15 -0.09
C SER A 130 0.75 15.67 -0.74
N TRP A 131 0.75 15.35 -2.04
CA TRP A 131 -0.47 14.94 -2.75
C TRP A 131 -0.96 13.54 -2.39
N LEU A 132 -0.14 12.72 -1.72
CA LEU A 132 -0.55 11.40 -1.24
C LEU A 132 -1.28 11.49 0.10
N VAL A 133 -1.02 12.51 0.92
CA VAL A 133 -1.60 12.62 2.26
C VAL A 133 -3.12 12.73 2.17
N GLY A 134 -3.82 11.89 2.93
CA GLY A 134 -5.28 11.81 2.94
C GLY A 134 -5.88 10.91 1.86
N ARG A 135 -5.10 10.43 0.88
CA ARG A 135 -5.59 9.49 -0.13
C ARG A 135 -6.06 8.20 0.52
N LYS A 136 -7.27 7.78 0.17
CA LYS A 136 -7.86 6.50 0.56
C LYS A 136 -7.94 5.61 -0.67
N LEU A 137 -7.05 4.61 -0.74
CA LEU A 137 -6.97 3.67 -1.83
C LEU A 137 -7.75 2.40 -1.49
N ILE A 138 -8.52 1.89 -2.45
CA ILE A 138 -9.40 0.73 -2.30
C ILE A 138 -8.72 -0.51 -2.88
N LYS A 139 -8.70 -1.59 -2.11
CA LYS A 139 -8.20 -2.90 -2.53
C LYS A 139 -9.11 -3.45 -3.63
N GLN A 140 -8.52 -3.88 -4.74
CA GLN A 140 -9.21 -4.52 -5.87
C GLN A 140 -9.33 -6.03 -5.67
#